data_AF-A0A556RAI5-F1
#
_entry.id   AF-A0A556RAI5-F1
#
_cell.length_a   1.000
_cell.length_b   1.000
_cell.length_c   1.000
_cell.angle_alpha   90.00
_cell.angle_beta   90.00
_cell.angle_gamma   90.00
#
_symmetry.space_group_name_H-M   'P 1'
#
loop_
_entity.id
_entity.type
_entity.pdbx_description
1 polymer ?
#
loop_
_entity_poly.entity_id
_entity_poly.type
_entity_poly.pdbx_seq_one_letter_code
_entity_poly.pdbx_strand_id
1 'polypeptide(L)'
;MPQGLVKGGKGQRLWKDLTSYIEFTDVELRILENACYTEDRIAKERRAIGDHLTVKGSQGQIVAHPLLVNLRQDEAHFATLMKQIDIPDEQEGMDSGESRSSMMRSVAQSRWGKAYGAD
;
A
#
# COMPACT_ATOMS: atom_id res chain seq x y z
N MET A 1 4.72 -3.46 -12.14
CA MET A 1 5.19 -4.02 -10.85
C MET A 1 6.40 -3.22 -10.40
N PRO A 2 6.41 -2.70 -9.17
CA PRO A 2 7.51 -1.92 -8.62
C PRO A 2 8.82 -2.71 -8.54
N GLN A 3 9.94 -2.01 -8.73
CA GLN A 3 11.27 -2.59 -8.63
C GLN A 3 11.70 -2.74 -7.17
N GLY A 4 12.53 -3.73 -6.84
CA GLY A 4 13.06 -3.87 -5.48
C GLY A 4 12.10 -4.48 -4.44
N LEU A 5 10.87 -4.83 -4.81
CA LEU A 5 10.00 -5.66 -3.97
C LEU A 5 10.61 -7.04 -3.76
N VAL A 6 10.36 -7.62 -2.58
CA VAL A 6 10.83 -8.97 -2.23
C VAL A 6 10.19 -9.97 -3.18
N LYS A 7 11.01 -10.81 -3.83
CA LYS A 7 10.54 -11.83 -4.77
C LYS A 7 9.56 -12.79 -4.07
N GLY A 8 8.31 -12.83 -4.55
CA GLY A 8 7.23 -13.63 -3.94
C GLY A 8 6.77 -13.13 -2.55
N GLY A 9 7.21 -11.93 -2.15
CA GLY A 9 6.88 -11.26 -0.90
C GLY A 9 5.45 -10.75 -0.84
N LYS A 10 5.09 -10.09 0.26
CA LYS A 10 3.72 -9.59 0.48
C LYS A 10 3.43 -8.38 -0.39
N GLY A 11 4.40 -7.50 -0.61
CA GLY A 11 4.27 -6.37 -1.51
C GLY A 11 3.98 -6.78 -2.96
N GLN A 12 4.66 -7.81 -3.49
CA GLN A 12 4.38 -8.31 -4.84
C GLN A 12 2.99 -8.92 -4.99
N ARG A 13 2.49 -9.59 -3.94
CA ARG A 13 1.13 -10.17 -3.95
C ARG A 13 0.11 -9.05 -3.92
N LEU A 14 0.22 -8.11 -2.98
CA LEU A 14 -0.66 -6.95 -2.89
C LEU A 14 -0.76 -6.20 -4.22
N TRP A 15 0.39 -5.90 -4.85
CA TRP A 15 0.40 -5.24 -6.15
C TRP A 15 -0.39 -6.02 -7.20
N LYS A 16 -0.12 -7.33 -7.34
CA LYS A 16 -0.78 -8.17 -8.34
C LYS A 16 -2.26 -8.30 -8.08
N ASP A 17 -2.64 -8.54 -6.82
CA ASP A 17 -4.02 -8.76 -6.43
C ASP A 17 -4.83 -7.51 -6.78
N LEU A 18 -4.44 -6.34 -6.28
CA LEU A 18 -5.18 -5.09 -6.52
C LEU A 18 -5.16 -4.63 -7.99
N THR A 19 -4.00 -4.67 -8.66
CA THR A 19 -3.92 -4.26 -10.08
C THR A 19 -4.51 -5.26 -11.06
N SER A 20 -4.98 -6.43 -10.60
CA SER A 20 -5.66 -7.39 -11.47
C SER A 20 -7.13 -7.05 -11.75
N TYR A 21 -7.77 -6.27 -10.87
CA TYR A 21 -9.19 -5.94 -11.00
C TYR A 21 -9.54 -4.47 -10.75
N ILE A 22 -8.60 -3.65 -10.26
CA ILE A 22 -8.81 -2.21 -10.02
C ILE A 22 -7.99 -1.40 -11.02
N GLU A 23 -8.65 -0.44 -11.68
CA GLU A 23 -7.97 0.62 -12.40
C GLU A 23 -7.54 1.74 -11.43
N PHE A 24 -6.27 2.13 -11.52
CA PHE A 24 -5.65 3.16 -10.68
C PHE A 24 -5.20 4.35 -11.52
N THR A 25 -5.33 5.55 -10.97
CA THR A 25 -4.58 6.72 -11.44
C THR A 25 -3.08 6.55 -11.19
N ASP A 26 -2.24 7.33 -11.89
CA ASP A 26 -0.81 7.41 -11.60
C ASP A 26 -0.49 7.79 -10.15
N VAL A 27 -1.34 8.62 -9.52
CA VAL A 27 -1.14 9.02 -8.11
C VAL A 27 -1.39 7.83 -7.19
N GLU A 28 -2.49 7.12 -7.40
CA GLU A 28 -2.81 5.92 -6.61
C GLU A 28 -1.80 4.80 -6.85
N LEU A 29 -1.27 4.63 -8.07
CA LEU A 29 -0.19 3.67 -8.33
C LEU A 29 1.06 3.95 -7.50
N ARG A 30 1.41 5.23 -7.29
CA ARG A 30 2.54 5.61 -6.43
C ARG A 30 2.25 5.36 -4.95
N ILE A 31 1.02 5.57 -4.50
CA ILE A 31 0.58 5.26 -3.14
C ILE A 31 0.60 3.74 -2.92
N LEU A 32 0.06 2.98 -3.87
CA LEU A 32 0.07 1.52 -3.86
C LEU A 32 1.48 0.96 -3.86
N GLU A 33 2.39 1.52 -4.66
CA GLU A 33 3.80 1.15 -4.65
C GLU A 33 4.42 1.34 -3.26
N ASN A 34 4.20 2.47 -2.60
CA ASN A 34 4.68 2.70 -1.23
C ASN A 34 4.04 1.73 -0.23
N ALA A 35 2.76 1.39 -0.41
CA ALA A 35 2.07 0.41 0.42
C ALA A 35 2.70 -0.99 0.27
N CYS A 36 3.09 -1.37 -0.95
CA CYS A 36 3.78 -2.63 -1.23
C CYS A 36 5.15 -2.71 -0.54
N TYR A 37 5.96 -1.63 -0.59
CA TYR A 37 7.24 -1.61 0.14
C TYR A 37 7.04 -1.71 1.65
N THR A 38 5.99 -1.06 2.17
CA THR A 38 5.66 -1.10 3.61
C THR A 38 5.25 -2.51 4.03
N GLU A 39 4.44 -3.21 3.23
CA GLU A 39 4.08 -4.61 3.49
C GLU A 39 5.28 -5.56 3.53
N ASP A 40 6.25 -5.40 2.60
CA ASP A 40 7.48 -6.20 2.63
C ASP A 40 8.32 -5.91 3.89
N ARG A 41 8.35 -4.65 4.35
CA ARG A 41 9.02 -4.26 5.61
C ARG A 41 8.32 -4.87 6.82
N ILE A 42 6.99 -4.74 6.95
CA ILE A 42 6.18 -5.37 7.99
C ILE A 42 6.43 -6.88 8.03
N ALA A 43 6.43 -7.55 6.88
CA ALA A 43 6.67 -8.99 6.81
C ALA A 43 8.08 -9.37 7.32
N LYS A 44 9.09 -8.55 7.02
CA LYS A 44 10.46 -8.75 7.51
C LYS A 44 10.55 -8.53 9.02
N GLU A 45 9.90 -7.50 9.55
CA GLU A 45 9.88 -7.20 10.98
C GLU A 45 9.16 -8.27 11.79
N ARG A 46 7.97 -8.70 11.34
CA ARG A 46 7.24 -9.81 11.95
C ARG A 46 8.07 -11.09 11.98
N ARG A 47 8.77 -11.41 10.89
CA ARG A 47 9.68 -12.56 10.84
C ARG A 47 10.85 -12.43 11.83
N ALA A 48 11.41 -11.23 11.97
CA ALA A 48 12.52 -10.97 12.88
C ALA A 48 12.09 -11.05 14.36
N ILE A 49 10.88 -10.57 14.68
CA ILE A 49 10.28 -10.69 16.02
C ILE A 49 9.94 -12.16 16.33
N GLY A 50 9.39 -12.90 15.37
CA GLY A 50 8.90 -14.25 15.58
C GLY A 50 7.83 -14.30 16.68
N ASP A 51 7.93 -15.29 17.57
CA ASP A 51 7.03 -15.44 18.72
C ASP A 51 7.53 -14.69 19.98
N HIS A 52 8.61 -13.93 19.86
CA HIS A 52 9.29 -13.30 20.99
C HIS A 52 8.99 -11.80 21.06
N LEU A 53 7.93 -11.43 21.79
CA LEU A 53 7.57 -10.03 22.03
C LEU A 53 8.49 -9.30 23.02
N THR A 54 9.39 -10.03 23.66
CA THR A 54 10.36 -9.49 24.62
C THR A 54 11.75 -10.04 24.38
N VAL A 55 12.77 -9.25 24.70
CA VAL A 55 14.18 -9.65 24.63
C VAL A 55 14.88 -9.38 25.96
N LYS A 56 16.01 -10.03 26.17
CA LYS A 56 16.89 -9.73 27.31
C LYS A 56 17.70 -8.47 26.99
N GLY A 57 17.52 -7.42 27.78
CA GLY A 57 18.29 -6.20 27.71
C GLY A 57 19.74 -6.38 28.16
N SER A 58 20.57 -5.37 27.95
CA SER A 58 22.01 -5.42 28.23
C SER A 58 22.37 -5.70 29.69
N GLN A 59 21.52 -5.29 30.65
CA GLN A 59 21.70 -5.57 32.09
C GLN A 59 20.90 -6.81 32.55
N GLY A 60 20.36 -7.58 31.61
CA GLY A 60 19.65 -8.83 31.88
C GLY A 60 18.16 -8.70 32.17
N GLN A 61 17.62 -7.49 32.19
CA GLN A 61 16.19 -7.22 32.35
C GLN A 61 15.38 -7.61 31.11
N ILE A 62 14.15 -8.09 31.28
CA ILE A 62 13.22 -8.36 30.17
C ILE A 62 12.63 -7.04 29.69
N VAL A 63 12.79 -6.74 28.39
CA VAL A 63 12.25 -5.53 27.75
C VAL A 63 11.45 -5.90 26.50
N ALA A 64 10.59 -4.99 26.05
CA ALA A 64 9.88 -5.15 24.78
C ALA A 64 10.87 -5.32 23.61
N HIS A 65 10.52 -6.17 22.65
CA HIS A 65 11.34 -6.36 21.46
C HIS A 65 11.49 -5.02 20.69
N PRO A 66 12.72 -4.58 20.34
CA PRO A 66 12.96 -3.24 19.79
C PRO A 66 12.14 -2.90 18.53
N LEU A 67 11.88 -3.90 17.68
CA LEU A 67 11.09 -3.73 16.46
C LEU A 67 9.58 -3.54 16.69
N LEU A 68 9.04 -3.76 17.89
CA LEU A 68 7.59 -3.63 18.10
C LEU A 68 7.06 -2.21 17.88
N VAL A 69 7.88 -1.20 18.17
CA VAL A 69 7.50 0.20 17.93
C VAL A 69 7.48 0.50 16.44
N ASN A 70 8.51 0.06 15.71
CA ASN A 70 8.60 0.23 14.26
C ASN A 70 7.45 -0.51 13.55
N LEU A 71 7.18 -1.75 13.96
CA LEU A 71 6.10 -2.56 13.38
C LEU A 71 4.76 -1.85 13.50
N ARG A 72 4.45 -1.30 14.69
CA ARG A 72 3.21 -0.55 14.89
C ARG A 72 3.14 0.71 14.02
N GLN A 73 4.25 1.41 13.85
CA GLN A 73 4.31 2.60 13.01
C GLN A 73 4.12 2.25 11.53
N ASP A 74 4.72 1.15 11.07
CA ASP A 74 4.59 0.65 9.72
C ASP A 74 3.18 0.17 9.41
N GLU A 75 2.55 -0.56 10.34
CA GLU A 75 1.14 -0.97 10.23
C GLU A 75 0.21 0.24 10.12
N ALA A 76 0.45 1.29 10.93
CA ALA A 76 -0.33 2.52 10.88
C ALA A 76 -0.09 3.29 9.56
N HIS A 77 1.16 3.31 9.08
CA HIS A 77 1.51 3.93 7.81
C HIS A 77 0.85 3.21 6.63
N PHE A 78 0.90 1.88 6.63
CA PHE A 78 0.22 1.05 5.64
C PHE A 78 -1.28 1.33 5.62
N ALA A 79 -1.94 1.30 6.79
CA ALA A 79 -3.36 1.62 6.90
C ALA A 79 -3.70 3.03 6.38
N THR A 80 -2.80 4.00 6.58
CA THR A 80 -2.97 5.37 6.06
C THR A 80 -2.86 5.42 4.54
N LEU A 81 -1.87 4.73 3.95
CA LEU A 81 -1.71 4.65 2.49
C LEU A 81 -2.91 3.97 1.85
N MET A 82 -3.37 2.85 2.43
CA MET A 82 -4.51 2.10 1.90
C MET A 82 -5.82 2.89 1.94
N LYS A 83 -6.02 3.74 2.95
CA LYS A 83 -7.19 4.65 3.03
C LYS A 83 -7.19 5.76 1.99
N GLN A 84 -6.04 6.08 1.40
CA GLN A 84 -5.94 7.10 0.34
C GLN A 84 -6.25 6.53 -1.05
N ILE A 85 -6.28 5.20 -1.16
CA ILE A 85 -6.63 4.51 -2.39
C ILE A 85 -8.13 4.26 -2.36
N ASP A 86 -8.82 4.67 -3.41
CA ASP A 86 -10.23 4.35 -3.58
C ASP A 86 -10.34 2.89 -4.03
N ILE A 87 -10.64 1.99 -3.08
CA ILE A 87 -10.85 0.56 -3.34
C ILE A 87 -12.37 0.33 -3.39
N PRO A 88 -12.93 -0.11 -4.53
CA PRO A 88 -14.35 -0.43 -4.60
C PRO A 88 -14.68 -1.55 -3.60
N ASP A 89 -15.76 -1.39 -2.84
CA ASP A 89 -16.28 -2.48 -2.03
C ASP A 89 -16.76 -3.62 -2.95
N GLU A 90 -16.50 -4.88 -2.57
CA GLU A 90 -16.92 -6.05 -3.37
C GLU A 90 -18.45 -6.11 -3.60
N GLN A 91 -19.24 -5.36 -2.80
CA GLN A 91 -20.70 -5.26 -2.92
C GLN A 91 -21.19 -4.13 -3.84
N GLU A 92 -20.33 -3.14 -4.17
CA GLU A 92 -20.69 -1.99 -5.01
C GLU A 92 -20.52 -2.25 -6.51
N GLY A 93 -20.12 -3.47 -6.89
CA GLY A 93 -19.96 -3.88 -8.29
C GLY A 93 -21.25 -3.92 -9.13
N MET A 94 -22.41 -3.53 -8.60
CA MET A 94 -23.67 -3.64 -9.33
C MET A 94 -24.58 -2.41 -9.39
N ASP A 95 -24.55 -1.44 -8.46
CA ASP A 95 -25.49 -0.30 -8.55
C ASP A 95 -25.17 0.87 -7.58
N SER A 96 -24.31 1.84 -7.96
CA SER A 96 -24.51 3.25 -7.57
C SER A 96 -23.43 4.21 -8.10
N GLY A 97 -23.88 5.21 -8.87
CA GLY A 97 -23.42 6.60 -8.82
C GLY A 97 -22.03 6.94 -9.39
N GLU A 98 -21.99 7.48 -10.63
CA GLU A 98 -20.79 7.92 -11.35
C GLU A 98 -19.69 6.85 -11.47
N SER A 99 -19.73 6.10 -12.58
CA SER A 99 -18.73 5.09 -12.89
C SER A 99 -17.32 5.63 -12.68
N ARG A 100 -16.49 4.99 -11.84
CA ARG A 100 -15.06 5.34 -11.68
C ARG A 100 -14.35 5.59 -13.01
N SER A 101 -14.78 4.92 -14.07
CA SER A 101 -14.33 5.17 -15.45
C SER A 101 -14.55 6.60 -15.97
N SER A 102 -15.62 7.32 -15.58
CA SER A 102 -15.84 8.72 -15.94
C SER A 102 -14.92 9.66 -15.16
N MET A 103 -14.64 9.36 -13.89
CA MET A 103 -13.68 10.12 -13.09
C MET A 103 -12.24 9.90 -13.58
N MET A 104 -11.88 8.67 -13.93
CA MET A 104 -10.57 8.37 -14.53
C MET A 104 -10.41 9.03 -15.90
N ARG A 105 -11.48 9.05 -16.73
CA ARG A 105 -11.47 9.76 -18.01
C ARG A 105 -11.28 11.27 -17.84
N SER A 106 -11.90 11.90 -16.85
CA SER A 106 -11.72 13.35 -16.62
C SER A 106 -10.29 13.68 -16.17
N VAL A 107 -9.67 12.84 -15.34
CA VAL A 107 -8.26 12.97 -14.94
C VAL A 107 -7.33 12.77 -16.12
N ALA A 108 -7.56 11.74 -16.94
CA ALA A 108 -6.78 11.48 -18.15
C ALA A 108 -6.88 12.64 -19.17
N GLN A 109 -8.10 13.14 -19.43
CA GLN A 109 -8.33 14.29 -20.30
C GLN A 109 -7.68 15.57 -19.78
N SER A 110 -7.71 15.81 -18.46
CA SER A 110 -7.05 16.98 -17.85
C SER A 110 -5.53 16.95 -18.04
N ARG A 111 -4.92 15.76 -18.11
CA ARG A 111 -3.48 15.61 -18.35
C ARG A 111 -3.11 15.86 -19.80
N TRP A 112 -3.91 15.38 -20.75
CA TRP A 112 -3.67 15.62 -22.18
C TRP A 112 -4.00 17.05 -22.62
N GLY A 113 -5.03 17.67 -22.05
CA GLY A 113 -5.33 19.09 -22.28
C GLY A 113 -4.20 20.02 -21.86
N LYS A 114 -3.48 19.67 -20.78
CA LYS A 114 -2.32 20.46 -20.30
C LYS A 114 -1.04 20.23 -21.12
N ALA A 115 -0.96 19.15 -21.89
CA ALA A 115 0.19 18.81 -22.71
C ALA A 115 0.05 19.24 -24.19
N TYR A 116 -1.18 19.49 -24.66
CA TYR A 116 -1.48 19.85 -26.06
C TYR A 116 -2.36 21.11 -26.23
N GLY A 117 -2.70 21.82 -25.16
CA GLY A 117 -3.36 23.13 -25.24
C GLY A 117 -2.38 24.25 -25.55
N ALA A 118 -2.17 24.53 -26.83
CA ALA A 118 -1.61 25.76 -27.34
C ALA A 118 -2.75 26.73 -27.68
N ASP A 119 -2.93 27.74 -26.83
CA ASP A 119 -3.08 29.19 -27.09
C ASP A 119 -3.70 29.90 -25.88
#